data_AF-A0A956PUN5-F1
#
_entry.id   AF-A0A956PUN5-F1
#
_cell.length_a   1.000
_cell.length_b   1.000
_cell.length_c   1.000
_cell.angle_alpha   90.00
_cell.angle_beta   90.00
_cell.angle_gamma   90.00
#
_symmetry.space_group_name_H-M   'P 1'
#
loop_
_entity.id
_entity.type
_entity.pdbx_description
1 polymer ?
#
loop_
_entity_poly.entity_id
_entity_poly.type
_entity_poly.pdbx_seq_one_letter_code
_entity_poly.pdbx_strand_id
1 'polypeptide(L)'
;MKHGGNPGSSRGETRVGQVPAYELRMVTIEENFQFLIFETGKQLDAALANLEDPDPARFSVVQSRDDYIDQLKALIESRCYRQVQDAGGSARKLMDRLIAQNVITANLERIADYAVNLCKQALYLHNTRLPRQFNYFEMFSEVRAGIDGILPALKDLDVDLAMEICNRESTLDNRFKEYLDRITLRLQSGRQARDLLTMLFILRYLERMGDCLLNIGEAIISAAVGQRMKIHQMEALDSNLRAVGNQPRLDSLKLHDYRDTRSGCRITRVEGIETVHAARAAIFKEGRLAKIAREEANLRRWSELDPALVPRIFEYQPHEDKASLLVEYFTGNTLQALLLGGTEESGRLGVQEVLEVLPGIWERTLIQEPVAPRFLSQLKRRMGDVRRVHPGLGRHAQELCGVTVPSLGDLLGLLADVDRELHAPFSVWIHGDLNVDNLIYNTKRNSLHLIDLYRSEQQDYLQDISVFMVSMYRLPVKDPQRRREIAQRITSVRRAAEAFALAHDDHEWQARLCLGIARSCISSIRFVLDRRFARQLFLLGIYLMETMVDHDGPASSYRLPRDLFRA
;
A
#
# COMPACT_ATOMS: atom_id res chain seq x y z
N MET A 1 69.62 31.26 61.56
CA MET A 1 70.61 31.03 60.48
C MET A 1 69.82 30.95 59.18
N LYS A 2 69.65 32.06 58.45
CA LYS A 2 70.54 32.62 57.41
C LYS A 2 70.55 31.83 56.10
N HIS A 3 70.02 32.50 55.05
CA HIS A 3 70.37 32.47 53.61
C HIS A 3 70.10 31.18 52.81
N GLY A 4 69.66 31.19 51.55
CA GLY A 4 69.44 32.25 50.54
C GLY A 4 68.38 31.74 49.53
N GLY A 5 67.64 32.57 48.78
CA GLY A 5 68.08 33.55 47.77
C GLY A 5 67.97 32.87 46.39
N ASN A 6 67.42 33.43 45.30
CA ASN A 6 67.02 34.79 44.94
C ASN A 6 66.13 34.71 43.64
N PRO A 7 65.85 35.76 42.85
CA PRO A 7 64.49 36.15 42.45
C PRO A 7 64.30 36.19 40.91
N GLY A 8 63.15 36.67 40.42
CA GLY A 8 62.99 36.94 38.98
C GLY A 8 61.66 37.62 38.67
N SER A 9 61.62 38.93 38.83
CA SER A 9 60.48 39.79 38.49
C SER A 9 60.30 39.98 36.98
N SER A 10 59.05 39.87 36.56
CA SER A 10 58.34 40.68 35.55
C SER A 10 59.06 41.03 34.23
N ARG A 11 58.63 40.38 33.14
CA ARG A 11 58.71 40.93 31.78
C ARG A 11 57.35 40.92 31.09
N GLY A 12 56.89 42.15 30.82
CA GLY A 12 56.12 42.62 29.66
C GLY A 12 55.26 41.62 28.90
N GLU A 13 53.96 41.79 29.06
CA GLU A 13 52.94 41.43 28.08
C GLU A 13 53.30 42.00 26.69
N THR A 14 53.42 41.12 25.70
CA THR A 14 53.26 41.51 24.30
C THR A 14 52.10 40.68 23.76
N ARG A 15 50.94 41.32 23.61
CA ARG A 15 49.74 40.74 23.01
C ARG A 15 50.06 40.31 21.58
N VAL A 16 50.14 39.01 21.34
CA VAL A 16 49.99 38.45 20.00
C VAL A 16 48.50 38.45 19.70
N GLY A 17 48.07 39.32 18.78
CA GLY A 17 46.69 39.42 18.35
C GLY A 17 46.17 38.07 17.87
N GLN A 18 45.11 37.57 18.50
CA GLN A 18 44.26 36.56 17.91
C GLN A 18 43.62 37.17 16.67
N VAL A 19 44.01 36.67 15.50
CA VAL A 19 43.29 36.89 14.25
C VAL A 19 41.89 36.30 14.45
N PRO A 20 40.79 37.06 14.26
CA PRO A 20 39.46 36.49 14.35
C PRO A 20 39.32 35.43 13.26
N ALA A 21 38.98 34.20 13.63
CA ALA A 21 38.47 33.23 12.69
C ALA A 21 37.25 33.88 12.02
N TYR A 22 37.35 34.11 10.72
CA TYR A 22 36.20 34.41 9.90
C TYR A 22 35.25 33.22 10.09
N GLU A 23 34.17 33.40 10.86
CA GLU A 23 33.08 32.44 10.87
C GLU A 23 32.47 32.50 9.45
N LEU A 24 32.96 31.63 8.56
CA LEU A 24 32.23 31.29 7.35
C LEU A 24 30.85 30.83 7.81
N ARG A 25 29.87 31.72 7.68
CA ARG A 25 28.47 31.38 7.86
C ARG A 25 28.20 30.22 6.91
N MET A 26 28.14 29.00 7.43
CA MET A 26 27.84 27.83 6.61
C MET A 26 26.43 28.05 6.06
N VAL A 27 26.34 28.27 4.74
CA VAL A 27 25.07 28.37 4.02
C VAL A 27 24.21 27.19 4.43
N THR A 28 22.94 27.38 4.76
CA THR A 28 22.06 26.29 5.26
C THR A 28 21.58 25.37 4.13
N ILE A 29 20.92 24.24 4.44
CA ILE A 29 20.24 23.44 3.42
C ILE A 29 19.17 24.29 2.73
N GLU A 30 18.40 25.05 3.50
CA GLU A 30 17.32 25.89 3.02
C GLU A 30 17.82 26.96 2.03
N GLU A 31 18.94 27.62 2.33
CA GLU A 31 19.53 28.60 1.42
C GLU A 31 19.99 27.96 0.10
N ASN A 32 20.72 26.84 0.15
CA ASN A 32 21.13 26.11 -1.06
C ASN A 32 19.93 25.62 -1.87
N PHE A 33 18.88 25.17 -1.19
CA PHE A 33 17.65 24.71 -1.82
C PHE A 33 16.91 25.86 -2.53
N GLN A 34 16.83 27.04 -1.91
CA GLN A 34 16.29 28.24 -2.55
C GLN A 34 17.12 28.66 -3.77
N PHE A 35 18.45 28.61 -3.67
CA PHE A 35 19.33 28.88 -4.82
C PHE A 35 19.09 27.88 -5.95
N LEU A 36 18.94 26.58 -5.65
CA LEU A 36 18.67 25.56 -6.65
C LEU A 36 17.37 25.83 -7.41
N ILE A 37 16.27 26.15 -6.71
CA ILE A 37 14.99 26.51 -7.33
C ILE A 37 15.17 27.72 -8.27
N PHE A 38 15.84 28.77 -7.77
CA PHE A 38 16.05 30.00 -8.52
C PHE A 38 16.91 29.80 -9.78
N GLU A 39 18.01 29.07 -9.66
CA GLU A 39 18.89 28.77 -10.79
C GLU A 39 18.22 27.85 -11.81
N THR A 40 17.41 26.88 -11.37
CA THR A 40 16.60 26.05 -12.28
C THR A 40 15.61 26.92 -13.07
N GLY A 41 14.95 27.87 -12.42
CA GLY A 41 14.07 28.84 -13.09
C GLY A 41 14.81 29.70 -14.12
N LYS A 42 15.99 30.22 -13.78
CA LYS A 42 16.84 30.97 -14.74
C LYS A 42 17.30 30.11 -15.91
N GLN A 43 17.62 28.84 -15.66
CA GLN A 43 18.05 27.89 -16.69
C GLN A 43 16.92 27.67 -17.70
N LEU A 44 15.68 27.57 -17.21
CA LEU A 44 14.48 27.49 -18.05
C LEU A 44 14.26 28.77 -18.87
N ASP A 45 14.39 29.96 -18.26
CA ASP A 45 14.26 31.25 -18.96
C ASP A 45 15.32 31.40 -20.05
N ALA A 46 16.56 31.00 -19.76
CA ALA A 46 17.66 31.04 -20.72
C ALA A 46 17.43 30.05 -21.87
N ALA A 47 16.84 28.88 -21.58
CA ALA A 47 16.46 27.92 -22.60
C ALA A 47 15.35 28.43 -23.52
N LEU A 48 14.36 29.15 -22.95
CA LEU A 48 13.33 29.82 -23.74
C LEU A 48 13.95 30.86 -24.67
N ALA A 49 14.81 31.74 -24.15
CA ALA A 49 15.49 32.76 -24.95
C ALA A 49 16.38 32.16 -26.06
N ASN A 50 17.04 31.02 -25.79
CA ASN A 50 17.81 30.30 -26.80
C ASN A 50 16.90 29.66 -27.86
N LEU A 51 15.70 29.18 -27.51
CA LEU A 51 14.77 28.62 -28.49
C LEU A 51 14.21 29.70 -29.43
N GLU A 52 14.02 30.93 -28.96
CA GLU A 52 13.57 32.06 -29.78
C GLU A 52 14.58 32.48 -30.85
N ASP A 53 15.86 32.40 -30.52
CA ASP A 53 16.99 32.77 -31.38
C ASP A 53 18.19 31.85 -31.05
N PRO A 54 18.23 30.65 -31.67
CA PRO A 54 19.23 29.62 -31.39
C PRO A 54 20.64 30.08 -31.75
N ASP A 55 21.51 30.12 -30.75
CA ASP A 55 22.90 30.55 -30.89
C ASP A 55 23.82 29.58 -30.12
N PRO A 56 24.83 28.97 -30.77
CA PRO A 56 25.83 28.14 -30.09
C PRO A 56 26.49 28.82 -28.88
N ALA A 57 26.69 30.15 -28.92
CA ALA A 57 27.27 30.87 -27.79
C ALA A 57 26.31 30.91 -26.58
N ARG A 58 25.01 31.14 -26.82
CA ARG A 58 23.98 31.07 -25.76
C ARG A 58 23.84 29.66 -25.20
N PHE A 59 23.85 28.64 -26.06
CA PHE A 59 23.85 27.24 -25.62
C PHE A 59 25.02 26.94 -24.69
N SER A 60 26.24 27.39 -25.01
CA SER A 60 27.41 27.18 -24.16
C SER A 60 27.28 27.84 -22.77
N VAL A 61 26.56 28.96 -22.66
CA VAL A 61 26.28 29.63 -21.39
C VAL A 61 25.26 28.84 -20.56
N VAL A 62 24.22 28.29 -21.19
CA VAL A 62 23.26 27.41 -20.51
C VAL A 62 23.96 26.14 -20.02
N GLN A 63 24.79 25.54 -20.87
CA GLN A 63 25.53 24.33 -20.53
C GLN A 63 26.52 24.52 -19.36
N SER A 64 27.24 25.65 -19.29
CA SER A 64 28.20 25.88 -18.20
C SER A 64 27.55 26.14 -16.84
N ARG A 65 26.28 26.56 -16.82
CA ARG A 65 25.51 26.73 -15.58
C ARG A 65 24.98 25.41 -15.01
N ASP A 66 24.91 24.38 -15.83
CA ASP A 66 24.44 23.05 -15.45
C ASP A 66 25.35 22.43 -14.38
N ASP A 67 26.68 22.57 -14.56
CA ASP A 67 27.69 22.14 -13.59
C ASP A 67 27.47 22.73 -12.18
N TYR A 68 26.92 23.95 -12.10
CA TYR A 68 26.62 24.60 -10.82
C TYR A 68 25.38 24.01 -10.16
N ILE A 69 24.35 23.66 -10.93
CA ILE A 69 23.14 22.99 -10.46
C ILE A 69 23.48 21.59 -9.92
N ASP A 70 24.33 20.84 -10.62
CA ASP A 70 24.83 19.54 -10.18
C ASP A 70 25.55 19.61 -8.83
N GLN A 71 26.41 20.62 -8.66
CA GLN A 71 27.12 20.86 -7.40
C GLN A 71 26.15 21.19 -6.26
N LEU A 72 25.15 22.04 -6.52
CA LEU A 72 24.11 22.37 -5.53
C LEU A 72 23.33 21.12 -5.12
N LYS A 73 22.97 20.27 -6.09
CA LYS A 73 22.31 18.99 -5.83
C LYS A 73 23.15 18.10 -4.92
N ALA A 74 24.41 17.84 -5.28
CA ALA A 74 25.30 17.00 -4.48
C ALA A 74 25.49 17.53 -3.05
N LEU A 75 25.55 18.85 -2.89
CA LEU A 75 25.66 19.52 -1.60
C LEU A 75 24.39 19.37 -0.75
N ILE A 76 23.21 19.55 -1.34
CA ILE A 76 21.91 19.38 -0.66
C ILE A 76 21.74 17.92 -0.25
N GLU A 77 21.91 16.97 -1.17
CA GLU A 77 21.79 15.53 -0.89
C GLU A 77 22.69 15.12 0.27
N SER A 78 23.98 15.47 0.20
CA SER A 78 24.97 15.14 1.25
C SER A 78 24.62 15.72 2.62
N ARG A 79 23.90 16.84 2.68
CA ARG A 79 23.46 17.45 3.94
C ARG A 79 22.15 16.85 4.43
N CYS A 80 21.19 16.57 3.54
CA CYS A 80 19.97 15.83 3.88
C CYS A 80 20.32 14.47 4.49
N TYR A 81 21.26 13.73 3.89
CA TYR A 81 21.72 12.45 4.45
C TYR A 81 22.32 12.59 5.85
N ARG A 82 23.21 13.57 6.07
CA ARG A 82 23.81 13.81 7.39
C ARG A 82 22.76 14.15 8.44
N GLN A 83 21.85 15.06 8.13
CA GLN A 83 20.83 15.50 9.08
C GLN A 83 19.81 14.40 9.42
N VAL A 84 19.49 13.51 8.46
CA VAL A 84 18.68 12.32 8.74
C VAL A 84 19.41 11.36 9.68
N GLN A 85 20.72 11.17 9.51
CA GLN A 85 21.53 10.34 10.41
C GLN A 85 21.58 10.93 11.83
N ASP A 86 21.85 12.24 11.94
CA ASP A 86 21.97 12.94 13.22
C ASP A 86 20.65 12.98 14.00
N ALA A 87 19.51 13.06 13.31
CA ALA A 87 18.20 13.11 13.95
C ALA A 87 17.79 11.81 14.68
N GLY A 88 18.45 10.68 14.37
CA GLY A 88 18.32 9.41 15.10
C GLY A 88 16.88 8.87 15.23
N GLY A 89 15.97 9.25 14.33
CA GLY A 89 14.55 8.84 14.39
C GLY A 89 13.63 9.70 15.28
N SER A 90 14.17 10.68 16.02
CA SER A 90 13.40 11.46 17.01
C SER A 90 12.50 12.56 16.43
N ALA A 91 12.77 13.01 15.20
CA ALA A 91 12.07 14.12 14.55
C ALA A 91 11.39 13.70 13.23
N ARG A 92 10.26 12.98 13.30
CA ARG A 92 9.53 12.46 12.12
C ARG A 92 9.25 13.52 11.05
N LYS A 93 8.68 14.66 11.45
CA LYS A 93 8.36 15.77 10.53
C LYS A 93 9.60 16.34 9.82
N LEU A 94 10.74 16.42 10.53
CA LEU A 94 12.00 16.86 9.94
C LEU A 94 12.48 15.84 8.90
N MET A 95 12.42 14.54 9.21
CA MET A 95 12.77 13.49 8.25
C MET A 95 11.89 13.53 7.01
N ASP A 96 10.57 13.68 7.16
CA ASP A 96 9.64 13.76 6.02
C ASP A 96 9.95 14.97 5.12
N ARG A 97 10.26 16.14 5.72
CA ARG A 97 10.69 17.34 4.98
C ARG A 97 12.02 17.14 4.24
N LEU A 98 13.02 16.54 4.90
CA LEU A 98 14.33 16.27 4.29
C LEU A 98 14.24 15.26 3.12
N ILE A 99 13.40 14.23 3.27
CA ILE A 99 13.12 13.26 2.20
C ILE A 99 12.48 13.96 1.01
N ALA A 100 11.48 14.83 1.25
CA ALA A 100 10.85 15.59 0.18
C ALA A 100 11.86 16.54 -0.50
N GLN A 101 12.65 17.30 0.26
CA GLN A 101 13.70 18.16 -0.30
C GLN A 101 14.66 17.38 -1.20
N ASN A 102 15.10 16.18 -0.77
CA ASN A 102 15.98 15.34 -1.58
C ASN A 102 15.32 14.92 -2.90
N VAL A 103 14.05 14.52 -2.89
CA VAL A 103 13.30 14.18 -4.11
C VAL A 103 13.12 15.41 -5.01
N ILE A 104 12.81 16.57 -4.44
CA ILE A 104 12.62 17.81 -5.19
C ILE A 104 13.92 18.23 -5.85
N THR A 105 15.04 18.18 -5.12
CA THR A 105 16.38 18.48 -5.63
C THR A 105 16.74 17.63 -6.85
N ALA A 106 16.49 16.32 -6.79
CA ALA A 106 16.74 15.43 -7.92
C ALA A 106 15.85 15.72 -9.13
N ASN A 107 14.62 16.19 -8.94
CA ASN A 107 13.73 16.54 -10.05
C ASN A 107 14.02 17.94 -10.62
N LEU A 108 14.50 18.88 -9.81
CA LEU A 108 14.95 20.21 -10.28
C LEU A 108 16.18 20.10 -11.18
N GLU A 109 17.15 19.26 -10.82
CA GLU A 109 18.31 18.98 -11.69
C GLU A 109 17.86 18.35 -13.02
N ARG A 110 16.93 17.39 -13.00
CA ARG A 110 16.38 16.83 -14.25
C ARG A 110 15.69 17.88 -15.13
N ILE A 111 15.00 18.85 -14.53
CA ILE A 111 14.42 19.97 -15.28
C ILE A 111 15.53 20.81 -15.93
N ALA A 112 16.62 21.10 -15.20
CA ALA A 112 17.78 21.80 -15.75
C ALA A 112 18.44 21.03 -16.90
N ASP A 113 18.67 19.72 -16.74
CA ASP A 113 19.17 18.82 -17.79
C ASP A 113 18.28 18.86 -19.04
N TYR A 114 16.96 18.80 -18.86
CA TYR A 114 16.03 18.88 -19.98
C TYR A 114 16.08 20.25 -20.66
N ALA A 115 16.33 21.34 -19.92
CA ALA A 115 16.51 22.67 -20.48
C ALA A 115 17.80 22.73 -21.34
N VAL A 116 18.91 22.15 -20.90
CA VAL A 116 20.15 22.03 -21.69
C VAL A 116 19.91 21.20 -22.96
N ASN A 117 19.23 20.05 -22.82
CA ASN A 117 18.92 19.18 -23.95
C ASN A 117 18.01 19.87 -24.97
N LEU A 118 17.03 20.66 -24.51
CA LEU A 118 16.16 21.47 -25.36
C LEU A 118 16.99 22.49 -26.15
N CYS A 119 17.91 23.22 -25.49
CA CYS A 119 18.81 24.14 -26.18
C CYS A 119 19.66 23.45 -27.25
N LYS A 120 20.19 22.27 -26.92
CA LYS A 120 20.96 21.44 -27.86
C LYS A 120 20.11 21.01 -29.06
N GLN A 121 18.83 20.67 -28.84
CA GLN A 121 17.91 20.35 -29.94
C GLN A 121 17.64 21.55 -30.83
N ALA A 122 17.48 22.74 -30.25
CA ALA A 122 17.20 23.97 -31.02
C ALA A 122 18.26 24.27 -32.08
N LEU A 123 19.52 23.88 -31.86
CA LEU A 123 20.62 24.04 -32.83
C LEU A 123 20.45 23.21 -34.12
N TYR A 124 19.57 22.20 -34.12
CA TYR A 124 19.30 21.38 -35.31
C TYR A 124 18.18 21.94 -36.20
N LEU A 125 17.52 23.03 -35.79
CA LEU A 125 16.46 23.69 -36.55
C LEU A 125 17.03 24.46 -37.74
N HIS A 126 16.51 24.19 -38.94
CA HIS A 126 16.77 25.00 -40.13
C HIS A 126 15.82 26.18 -40.22
N ASN A 127 14.53 25.94 -39.92
CA ASN A 127 13.51 26.98 -39.87
C ASN A 127 13.24 27.41 -38.42
N THR A 128 13.90 28.47 -37.98
CA THR A 128 13.74 29.06 -36.63
C THR A 128 12.34 29.63 -36.37
N ARG A 129 11.50 29.80 -37.41
CA ARG A 129 10.10 30.23 -37.25
C ARG A 129 9.13 29.07 -36.99
N LEU A 130 9.55 27.82 -37.24
CA LEU A 130 8.68 26.65 -37.07
C LEU A 130 8.20 26.47 -35.63
N PRO A 131 9.04 26.60 -34.58
CA PRO A 131 8.57 26.48 -33.20
C PRO A 131 7.41 27.41 -32.87
N ARG A 132 7.40 28.65 -33.39
CA ARG A 132 6.32 29.63 -33.11
C ARG A 132 4.93 29.17 -33.57
N GLN A 133 4.86 28.14 -34.40
CA GLN A 133 3.59 27.53 -34.84
C GLN A 133 3.00 26.56 -33.79
N PHE A 134 3.75 26.26 -32.72
CA PHE A 134 3.41 25.25 -31.71
C PHE A 134 3.18 25.83 -30.31
N ASN A 135 2.92 27.13 -30.17
CA ASN A 135 2.63 27.82 -28.90
C ASN A 135 3.36 27.24 -27.66
N TYR A 136 4.66 26.97 -27.81
CA TYR A 136 5.48 26.32 -26.79
C TYR A 136 5.64 27.22 -25.56
N PHE A 137 5.45 28.53 -25.71
CA PHE A 137 5.45 29.51 -24.62
C PHE A 137 4.49 29.14 -23.49
N GLU A 138 3.29 28.64 -23.81
CA GLU A 138 2.36 28.16 -22.79
C GLU A 138 2.97 27.01 -21.99
N MET A 139 3.57 26.02 -22.64
CA MET A 139 4.21 24.90 -21.95
C MET A 139 5.39 25.36 -21.07
N PHE A 140 6.23 26.29 -21.56
CA PHE A 140 7.27 26.90 -20.72
C PHE A 140 6.70 27.65 -19.51
N SER A 141 5.59 28.38 -19.70
CA SER A 141 4.93 29.12 -18.63
C SER A 141 4.35 28.19 -17.55
N GLU A 142 3.83 27.02 -17.95
CA GLU A 142 3.36 25.99 -17.03
C GLU A 142 4.54 25.44 -16.21
N VAL A 143 5.65 25.09 -16.86
CA VAL A 143 6.83 24.60 -16.13
C VAL A 143 7.36 25.66 -15.17
N ARG A 144 7.43 26.90 -15.63
CA ARG A 144 7.92 28.01 -14.82
C ARG A 144 7.06 28.25 -13.58
N ALA A 145 5.75 28.33 -13.76
CA ALA A 145 4.82 28.52 -12.66
C ALA A 145 4.81 27.33 -11.68
N GLY A 146 5.09 26.11 -12.17
CA GLY A 146 5.33 24.95 -11.32
C GLY A 146 6.56 25.12 -10.43
N ILE A 147 7.69 25.57 -11.00
CA ILE A 147 8.93 25.85 -10.25
C ILE A 147 8.71 26.96 -9.21
N ASP A 148 8.04 28.06 -9.59
CA ASP A 148 7.80 29.19 -8.70
C ASP A 148 6.89 28.81 -7.51
N GLY A 149 6.00 27.83 -7.68
CA GLY A 149 5.12 27.31 -6.63
C GLY A 149 5.82 26.41 -5.58
N ILE A 150 7.00 25.86 -5.88
CA ILE A 150 7.68 24.87 -5.02
C ILE A 150 8.00 25.44 -3.64
N LEU A 151 8.60 26.64 -3.60
CA LEU A 151 9.06 27.22 -2.34
C LEU A 151 7.90 27.59 -1.40
N PRO A 152 6.83 28.27 -1.85
CA PRO A 152 5.62 28.46 -1.05
C PRO A 152 5.02 27.15 -0.54
N ALA A 153 4.81 26.18 -1.43
CA ALA A 153 4.19 24.90 -1.08
C ALA A 153 5.00 24.13 -0.03
N LEU A 154 6.34 24.08 -0.18
CA LEU A 154 7.20 23.37 0.76
C LEU A 154 7.38 24.12 2.09
N LYS A 155 7.40 25.46 2.07
CA LYS A 155 7.59 26.27 3.28
C LYS A 155 6.51 25.97 4.30
N ASP A 156 5.26 26.03 3.85
CA ASP A 156 4.09 25.88 4.71
C ASP A 156 3.47 24.47 4.65
N LEU A 157 4.07 23.55 3.88
CA LEU A 157 3.54 22.20 3.60
C LEU A 157 2.09 22.25 3.08
N ASP A 158 1.84 23.22 2.20
CA ASP A 158 0.53 23.50 1.63
C ASP A 158 0.19 22.44 0.58
N VAL A 159 -0.80 21.60 0.91
CA VAL A 159 -1.25 20.50 0.06
C VAL A 159 -1.96 21.01 -1.19
N ASP A 160 -2.70 22.12 -1.09
CA ASP A 160 -3.44 22.67 -2.23
C ASP A 160 -2.47 23.21 -3.28
N LEU A 161 -1.47 23.98 -2.86
CA LEU A 161 -0.40 24.44 -3.76
C LEU A 161 0.40 23.26 -4.34
N ALA A 162 0.65 22.22 -3.54
CA ALA A 162 1.34 21.03 -4.04
C ALA A 162 0.51 20.27 -5.10
N MET A 163 -0.83 20.22 -4.94
CA MET A 163 -1.74 19.68 -5.95
C MET A 163 -1.77 20.54 -7.22
N GLU A 164 -1.75 21.87 -7.10
CA GLU A 164 -1.61 22.77 -8.25
C GLU A 164 -0.32 22.49 -9.03
N ILE A 165 0.82 22.26 -8.36
CA ILE A 165 2.09 21.89 -9.02
C ILE A 165 1.93 20.57 -9.78
N CYS A 166 1.33 19.55 -9.16
CA CYS A 166 1.10 18.25 -9.79
C CYS A 166 0.22 18.37 -11.05
N ASN A 167 -0.87 19.14 -10.98
CA ASN A 167 -1.85 19.27 -12.06
C ASN A 167 -1.30 19.92 -13.34
N ARG A 168 -0.13 20.56 -13.27
CA ARG A 168 0.56 21.11 -14.44
C ARG A 168 1.07 20.03 -15.39
N GLU A 169 1.39 18.85 -14.88
CA GLU A 169 1.75 17.69 -15.71
C GLU A 169 0.63 17.38 -16.70
N SER A 170 -0.62 17.32 -16.23
CA SER A 170 -1.74 16.93 -17.09
C SER A 170 -2.02 17.97 -18.18
N THR A 171 -1.80 19.26 -17.88
CA THR A 171 -1.83 20.34 -18.88
C THR A 171 -0.75 20.14 -19.95
N LEU A 172 0.49 19.85 -19.54
CA LEU A 172 1.62 19.64 -20.44
C LEU A 172 1.43 18.38 -21.31
N ASP A 173 0.94 17.29 -20.71
CA ASP A 173 0.62 16.03 -21.37
C ASP A 173 -0.42 16.19 -22.47
N ASN A 174 -1.50 16.91 -22.18
CA ASN A 174 -2.57 17.16 -23.14
C ASN A 174 -2.07 18.02 -24.31
N ARG A 175 -1.24 19.04 -24.03
CA ARG A 175 -0.58 19.84 -25.07
C ARG A 175 0.39 19.02 -25.92
N PHE A 176 1.18 18.15 -25.30
CA PHE A 176 2.10 17.27 -26.02
C PHE A 176 1.35 16.34 -26.98
N LYS A 177 0.26 15.70 -26.53
CA LYS A 177 -0.60 14.85 -27.38
C LYS A 177 -1.16 15.63 -28.56
N GLU A 178 -1.72 16.81 -28.32
CA GLU A 178 -2.24 17.69 -29.36
C GLU A 178 -1.17 18.03 -30.43
N TYR A 179 0.04 18.36 -30.00
CA TYR A 179 1.12 18.71 -30.92
C TYR A 179 1.73 17.49 -31.62
N LEU A 180 1.76 16.33 -30.98
CA LEU A 180 2.18 15.08 -31.59
C LEU A 180 1.29 14.74 -32.81
N ASP A 181 -0.03 14.88 -32.66
CA ASP A 181 -0.97 14.65 -33.76
C ASP A 181 -0.75 15.63 -34.92
N ARG A 182 -0.58 16.93 -34.60
CA ARG A 182 -0.27 17.97 -35.59
C ARG A 182 1.05 17.71 -36.32
N ILE A 183 2.09 17.29 -35.60
CA ILE A 183 3.40 16.95 -36.20
C ILE A 183 3.24 15.72 -37.11
N THR A 184 2.54 14.70 -36.66
CA THR A 184 2.31 13.46 -37.43
C THR A 184 1.61 13.75 -38.76
N LEU A 185 0.55 14.56 -38.74
CA LEU A 185 -0.14 15.00 -39.96
C LEU A 185 0.78 15.77 -40.91
N ARG A 186 1.63 16.65 -40.38
CA ARG A 186 2.59 17.41 -41.22
C ARG A 186 3.68 16.53 -41.80
N LEU A 187 4.16 15.54 -41.05
CA LEU A 187 5.18 14.58 -41.52
C LEU A 187 4.68 13.77 -42.72
N GLN A 188 3.38 13.45 -42.79
CA GLN A 188 2.78 12.77 -43.94
C GLN A 188 2.92 13.55 -45.25
N SER A 189 3.03 14.88 -45.19
CA SER A 189 3.26 15.73 -46.37
C SER A 189 4.69 15.65 -46.93
N GLY A 190 5.63 15.05 -46.19
CA GLY A 190 7.03 14.87 -46.57
C GLY A 190 7.90 16.14 -46.49
N ARG A 191 7.35 17.28 -46.05
CA ARG A 191 8.08 18.56 -45.95
C ARG A 191 8.54 18.83 -44.52
N GLN A 192 9.71 19.48 -44.38
CA GLN A 192 10.24 19.94 -43.08
C GLN A 192 10.43 18.82 -42.04
N ALA A 193 10.62 17.57 -42.48
CA ALA A 193 10.65 16.41 -41.58
C ALA A 193 11.67 16.55 -40.45
N ARG A 194 12.87 17.05 -40.76
CA ARG A 194 13.92 17.29 -39.75
C ARG A 194 13.46 18.29 -38.69
N ASP A 195 12.97 19.47 -39.08
CA ASP A 195 12.55 20.50 -38.12
C ASP A 195 11.34 20.07 -37.29
N LEU A 196 10.42 19.28 -37.89
CA LEU A 196 9.28 18.70 -37.19
C LEU A 196 9.71 17.65 -36.15
N LEU A 197 10.69 16.80 -36.47
CA LEU A 197 11.27 15.87 -35.51
C LEU A 197 12.01 16.59 -34.38
N THR A 198 12.78 17.63 -34.70
CA THR A 198 13.43 18.48 -33.69
C THR A 198 12.39 19.12 -32.75
N MET A 199 11.30 19.64 -33.31
CA MET A 199 10.21 20.21 -32.51
C MET A 199 9.55 19.15 -31.62
N LEU A 200 9.33 17.93 -32.12
CA LEU A 200 8.80 16.83 -31.32
C LEU A 200 9.66 16.56 -30.09
N PHE A 201 10.99 16.53 -30.24
CA PHE A 201 11.89 16.34 -29.10
C PHE A 201 11.83 17.51 -28.11
N ILE A 202 11.77 18.76 -28.59
CA ILE A 202 11.59 19.94 -27.74
C ILE A 202 10.30 19.83 -26.90
N LEU A 203 9.18 19.48 -27.53
CA LEU A 203 7.90 19.31 -26.85
C LEU A 203 7.94 18.14 -25.86
N ARG A 204 8.63 17.05 -26.20
CA ARG A 204 8.84 15.91 -25.30
C ARG A 204 9.66 16.29 -24.08
N TYR A 205 10.67 17.14 -24.20
CA TYR A 205 11.43 17.61 -23.04
C TYR A 205 10.56 18.46 -22.09
N LEU A 206 9.66 19.29 -22.63
CA LEU A 206 8.70 20.06 -21.82
C LEU A 206 7.69 19.16 -21.10
N GLU A 207 7.19 18.11 -21.76
CA GLU A 207 6.34 17.09 -21.11
C GLU A 207 7.10 16.36 -19.98
N ARG A 208 8.36 15.97 -20.20
CA ARG A 208 9.20 15.36 -19.15
C ARG A 208 9.52 16.30 -17.99
N MET A 209 9.52 17.61 -18.20
CA MET A 209 9.58 18.58 -17.10
C MET A 209 8.28 18.54 -16.30
N GLY A 210 7.13 18.34 -16.95
CA GLY A 210 5.84 18.05 -16.29
C GLY A 210 5.89 16.84 -15.37
N ASP A 211 6.44 15.70 -15.83
CA ASP A 211 6.67 14.52 -14.98
C ASP A 211 7.48 14.86 -13.70
N CYS A 212 8.46 15.75 -13.84
CA CYS A 212 9.29 16.21 -12.71
C CYS A 212 8.46 17.05 -11.72
N LEU A 213 7.58 17.93 -12.21
CA LEU A 213 6.65 18.70 -11.36
C LEU A 213 5.66 17.80 -10.63
N LEU A 214 5.13 16.77 -11.28
CA LEU A 214 4.29 15.76 -10.63
C LEU A 214 5.02 15.11 -9.46
N ASN A 215 6.27 14.64 -9.68
CA ASN A 215 7.06 14.04 -8.61
C ASN A 215 7.38 15.02 -7.46
N ILE A 216 7.62 16.29 -7.80
CA ILE A 216 7.86 17.37 -6.84
C ILE A 216 6.63 17.61 -5.96
N GLY A 217 5.46 17.79 -6.57
CA GLY A 217 4.22 18.00 -5.83
C GLY A 217 3.84 16.78 -4.98
N GLU A 218 3.96 15.55 -5.51
CA GLU A 218 3.72 14.33 -4.74
C GLU A 218 4.68 14.20 -3.53
N ALA A 219 5.93 14.66 -3.66
CA ALA A 219 6.88 14.69 -2.55
C ALA A 219 6.46 15.69 -1.45
N ILE A 220 5.96 16.87 -1.83
CA ILE A 220 5.45 17.88 -0.89
C ILE A 220 4.19 17.35 -0.19
N ILE A 221 3.22 16.81 -0.93
CA ILE A 221 2.02 16.17 -0.38
C ILE A 221 2.43 15.09 0.63
N SER A 222 3.39 14.24 0.26
CA SER A 222 3.84 13.15 1.13
C SER A 222 4.50 13.64 2.42
N ALA A 223 5.23 14.77 2.37
CA ALA A 223 5.81 15.39 3.56
C ALA A 223 4.76 16.07 4.44
N ALA A 224 3.77 16.73 3.84
CA ALA A 224 2.67 17.37 4.56
C ALA A 224 1.86 16.34 5.37
N VAL A 225 1.53 15.21 4.73
CA VAL A 225 0.71 14.15 5.35
C VAL A 225 1.50 13.10 6.13
N GLY A 226 2.84 13.16 6.08
CA GLY A 226 3.75 12.24 6.80
C GLY A 226 3.83 10.82 6.24
N GLN A 227 3.31 10.59 5.02
CA GLN A 227 3.32 9.30 4.35
C GLN A 227 3.28 9.44 2.84
N ARG A 228 3.76 8.42 2.11
CA ARG A 228 3.81 8.47 0.66
C ARG A 228 2.40 8.44 0.05
N MET A 229 1.99 9.54 -0.56
CA MET A 229 0.67 9.70 -1.17
C MET A 229 0.80 10.30 -2.57
N LYS A 230 0.06 9.75 -3.53
CA LYS A 230 0.01 10.24 -4.90
C LYS A 230 -1.07 11.29 -5.08
N ILE A 231 -1.00 12.10 -6.14
CA ILE A 231 -2.02 13.14 -6.38
C ILE A 231 -3.44 12.55 -6.47
N HIS A 232 -3.66 11.54 -7.32
CA HIS A 232 -4.98 10.92 -7.48
C HIS A 232 -5.55 10.33 -6.18
N GLN A 233 -4.68 9.94 -5.25
CA GLN A 233 -5.09 9.47 -3.92
C GLN A 233 -5.59 10.62 -3.06
N MET A 234 -4.89 11.76 -3.12
CA MET A 234 -5.28 12.95 -2.42
C MET A 234 -6.58 13.52 -2.98
N GLU A 235 -6.73 13.57 -4.31
CA GLU A 235 -7.95 14.02 -4.97
C GLU A 235 -9.16 13.14 -4.65
N ALA A 236 -8.99 11.82 -4.69
CA ALA A 236 -10.05 10.90 -4.30
C ALA A 236 -10.43 11.08 -2.82
N LEU A 237 -9.44 11.25 -1.93
CA LEU A 237 -9.71 11.52 -0.51
C LEU A 237 -10.44 12.84 -0.31
N ASP A 238 -9.96 13.94 -0.89
CA ASP A 238 -10.56 15.27 -0.83
C ASP A 238 -12.01 15.24 -1.35
N SER A 239 -12.23 14.60 -2.50
CA SER A 239 -13.57 14.40 -3.07
C SER A 239 -14.50 13.62 -2.14
N ASN A 240 -14.02 12.54 -1.50
CA ASN A 240 -14.81 11.78 -0.53
C ASN A 240 -15.15 12.62 0.72
N LEU A 241 -14.18 13.39 1.23
CA LEU A 241 -14.39 14.24 2.41
C LEU A 241 -15.40 15.36 2.12
N ARG A 242 -15.29 16.01 0.97
CA ARG A 242 -16.23 17.04 0.52
C ARG A 242 -17.65 16.50 0.37
N ALA A 243 -17.79 15.29 -0.18
CA ALA A 243 -19.09 14.65 -0.35
C ALA A 243 -19.81 14.36 0.99
N VAL A 244 -19.05 14.06 2.05
CA VAL A 244 -19.58 13.82 3.41
C VAL A 244 -19.85 15.14 4.17
N GLY A 245 -19.72 16.29 3.51
CA GLY A 245 -19.97 17.61 4.09
C GLY A 245 -18.82 18.12 4.98
N ASN A 246 -17.63 17.53 4.85
CA ASN A 246 -16.45 17.93 5.59
C ASN A 246 -15.49 18.70 4.67
N GLN A 247 -15.02 19.86 5.11
CA GLN A 247 -14.00 20.67 4.41
C GLN A 247 -12.80 20.91 5.33
N PRO A 248 -12.10 19.86 5.77
CA PRO A 248 -10.88 20.06 6.54
C PRO A 248 -9.81 20.60 5.58
N ARG A 249 -8.91 21.45 6.08
CA ARG A 249 -7.68 21.68 5.34
C ARG A 249 -6.90 20.38 5.26
N LEU A 250 -6.51 19.94 4.07
CA LEU A 250 -5.90 18.62 3.86
C LEU A 250 -4.58 18.44 4.62
N ASP A 251 -3.83 19.53 4.83
CA ASP A 251 -2.60 19.60 5.63
C ASP A 251 -2.82 19.34 7.15
N SER A 252 -4.04 19.51 7.64
CA SER A 252 -4.41 19.29 9.04
C SER A 252 -4.79 17.85 9.36
N LEU A 253 -5.03 17.03 8.32
CA LEU A 253 -5.42 15.64 8.47
C LEU A 253 -4.27 14.80 9.00
N LYS A 254 -4.55 13.95 9.99
CA LYS A 254 -3.60 12.92 10.42
C LYS A 254 -3.89 11.65 9.65
N LEU A 255 -2.97 11.30 8.75
CA LEU A 255 -3.07 10.08 7.96
C LEU A 255 -2.18 8.98 8.54
N HIS A 256 -2.72 7.77 8.64
CA HIS A 256 -1.97 6.59 9.05
C HIS A 256 -2.16 5.45 8.04
N ASP A 257 -1.09 5.12 7.31
CA ASP A 257 -1.06 4.05 6.32
C ASP A 257 -0.95 2.68 6.99
N TYR A 258 -1.88 1.78 6.65
CA TYR A 258 -1.77 0.36 6.97
C TYR A 258 -1.02 -0.36 5.83
N ARG A 259 0.29 -0.13 5.76
CA ARG A 259 1.17 -0.67 4.70
C ARG A 259 1.21 -2.20 4.64
N ASP A 260 0.83 -2.88 5.72
CA ASP A 260 0.95 -4.33 5.85
C ASP A 260 -0.24 -5.12 5.28
N THR A 261 -1.22 -4.46 4.64
CA THR A 261 -2.35 -5.20 4.08
C THR A 261 -2.01 -5.85 2.75
N ARG A 262 -1.98 -7.19 2.72
CA ARG A 262 -1.80 -8.00 1.49
C ARG A 262 -3.05 -8.02 0.61
N SER A 263 -4.02 -7.15 0.88
CA SER A 263 -5.33 -7.10 0.23
C SER A 263 -5.25 -6.56 -1.20
N GLY A 264 -4.15 -5.87 -1.57
CA GLY A 264 -4.01 -5.21 -2.86
C GLY A 264 -4.82 -3.90 -2.97
N CYS A 265 -5.39 -3.42 -1.85
CA CYS A 265 -5.95 -2.09 -1.70
C CYS A 265 -5.03 -1.27 -0.80
N ARG A 266 -4.89 0.03 -1.06
CA ARG A 266 -4.23 0.94 -0.13
C ARG A 266 -5.25 1.37 0.92
N ILE A 267 -4.86 1.34 2.19
CA ILE A 267 -5.75 1.64 3.31
C ILE A 267 -5.10 2.72 4.17
N THR A 268 -5.77 3.86 4.28
CA THR A 268 -5.33 5.01 5.06
C THR A 268 -6.37 5.31 6.13
N ARG A 269 -5.96 5.33 7.41
CA ARG A 269 -6.78 5.95 8.45
C ARG A 269 -6.69 7.46 8.31
N VAL A 270 -7.83 8.12 8.38
CA VAL A 270 -7.96 9.57 8.37
C VAL A 270 -8.52 9.98 9.73
N GLU A 271 -7.76 10.74 10.52
CA GLU A 271 -8.26 11.38 11.75
C GLU A 271 -8.46 12.88 11.54
N GLY A 272 -9.28 13.49 12.39
CA GLY A 272 -9.57 14.92 12.32
C GLY A 272 -10.71 15.25 11.36
N ILE A 273 -11.54 14.26 11.05
CA ILE A 273 -12.77 14.46 10.28
C ILE A 273 -13.94 14.75 11.21
N GLU A 274 -14.83 15.64 10.81
CA GLU A 274 -16.16 15.77 11.38
C GLU A 274 -17.14 15.28 10.33
N THR A 275 -17.63 14.06 10.54
CA THR A 275 -18.70 13.51 9.70
C THR A 275 -20.06 13.92 10.27
N VAL A 276 -21.11 13.86 9.45
CA VAL A 276 -22.51 14.05 9.86
C VAL A 276 -22.89 13.21 11.10
N HIS A 277 -22.17 12.11 11.36
CA HIS A 277 -22.38 11.20 12.48
C HIS A 277 -21.39 11.36 13.66
N ALA A 278 -20.67 12.48 13.74
CA ALA A 278 -19.68 12.77 14.78
C ALA A 278 -18.53 11.74 14.88
N ALA A 279 -18.31 10.92 13.84
CA ALA A 279 -17.13 10.05 13.77
C ALA A 279 -15.90 10.94 13.55
N ARG A 280 -14.90 10.78 14.44
CA ARG A 280 -13.63 11.54 14.44
C ARG A 280 -12.52 10.89 13.58
N ALA A 281 -12.79 9.70 13.04
CA ALA A 281 -11.87 8.97 12.20
C ALA A 281 -12.61 8.09 11.18
N ALA A 282 -12.00 7.91 10.01
CA ALA A 282 -12.45 7.03 8.94
C ALA A 282 -11.29 6.18 8.39
N ILE A 283 -11.64 5.14 7.66
CA ILE A 283 -10.73 4.38 6.82
C ILE A 283 -11.04 4.73 5.36
N PHE A 284 -10.05 5.29 4.68
CA PHE A 284 -10.04 5.50 3.24
C PHE A 284 -9.38 4.30 2.55
N LYS A 285 -10.09 3.68 1.61
CA LYS A 285 -9.60 2.58 0.78
C LYS A 285 -9.59 3.00 -0.68
N GLU A 286 -8.52 2.69 -1.38
CA GLU A 286 -8.43 2.86 -2.84
C GLU A 286 -7.89 1.56 -3.46
N GLY A 287 -8.49 1.14 -4.57
CA GLY A 287 -8.08 -0.08 -5.27
C GLY A 287 -8.77 -0.24 -6.62
N ARG A 288 -8.63 -1.44 -7.21
CA ARG A 288 -9.31 -1.79 -8.47
C ARG A 288 -10.82 -1.69 -8.31
N LEU A 289 -11.50 -1.09 -9.29
CA LEU A 289 -12.94 -0.86 -9.29
C LEU A 289 -13.73 -2.11 -8.90
N ALA A 290 -13.51 -3.23 -9.60
CA ALA A 290 -14.24 -4.48 -9.35
C ALA A 290 -14.11 -5.01 -7.92
N LYS A 291 -12.96 -4.79 -7.27
CA LYS A 291 -12.76 -5.25 -5.88
C LYS A 291 -13.47 -4.33 -4.89
N ILE A 292 -13.28 -3.01 -5.01
CA ILE A 292 -13.87 -2.04 -4.08
C ILE A 292 -15.39 -1.99 -4.24
N ALA A 293 -15.92 -2.06 -5.47
CA ALA A 293 -17.35 -2.15 -5.71
C ALA A 293 -17.98 -3.40 -5.07
N ARG A 294 -17.29 -4.55 -5.15
CA ARG A 294 -17.75 -5.77 -4.47
C ARG A 294 -17.69 -5.65 -2.94
N GLU A 295 -16.65 -5.01 -2.41
CA GLU A 295 -16.55 -4.73 -0.97
C GLU A 295 -17.67 -3.81 -0.48
N GLU A 296 -17.98 -2.76 -1.24
CA GLU A 296 -19.07 -1.82 -0.98
C GLU A 296 -20.44 -2.51 -0.97
N ALA A 297 -20.74 -3.32 -1.99
CA ALA A 297 -22.00 -4.05 -2.08
C ALA A 297 -22.15 -5.03 -0.91
N ASN A 298 -21.07 -5.73 -0.56
CA ASN A 298 -21.07 -6.65 0.57
C ASN A 298 -21.22 -5.92 1.91
N LEU A 299 -20.57 -4.77 2.10
CA LEU A 299 -20.74 -3.93 3.29
C LEU A 299 -22.20 -3.47 3.45
N ARG A 300 -22.86 -3.05 2.37
CA ARG A 300 -24.30 -2.71 2.42
C ARG A 300 -25.13 -3.92 2.85
N ARG A 301 -24.88 -5.07 2.24
CA ARG A 301 -25.61 -6.30 2.58
C ARG A 301 -25.43 -6.70 4.04
N TRP A 302 -24.20 -6.65 4.56
CA TRP A 302 -23.94 -6.92 5.97
C TRP A 302 -24.59 -5.87 6.88
N SER A 303 -24.61 -4.60 6.48
CA SER A 303 -25.25 -3.53 7.25
C SER A 303 -26.77 -3.69 7.33
N GLU A 304 -27.42 -4.31 6.34
CA GLU A 304 -28.84 -4.69 6.40
C GLU A 304 -29.08 -5.79 7.46
N LEU A 305 -28.12 -6.70 7.62
CA LEU A 305 -28.22 -7.84 8.55
C LEU A 305 -27.93 -7.45 9.99
N ASP A 306 -26.89 -6.63 10.18
CA ASP A 306 -26.49 -6.05 11.46
C ASP A 306 -25.59 -4.82 11.23
N PRO A 307 -26.09 -3.59 11.39
CA PRO A 307 -25.31 -2.38 11.19
C PRO A 307 -24.25 -2.15 12.28
N ALA A 308 -24.29 -2.85 13.41
CA ALA A 308 -23.25 -2.76 14.43
C ALA A 308 -22.02 -3.62 14.08
N LEU A 309 -22.19 -4.62 13.21
CA LEU A 309 -21.17 -5.61 12.87
C LEU A 309 -20.17 -5.12 11.82
N VAL A 310 -20.53 -4.12 11.02
CA VAL A 310 -19.72 -3.68 9.86
C VAL A 310 -19.59 -2.16 9.80
N PRO A 311 -18.49 -1.64 9.23
CA PRO A 311 -18.28 -0.20 9.25
C PRO A 311 -19.29 0.48 8.34
N ARG A 312 -19.85 1.60 8.81
CA ARG A 312 -20.73 2.42 7.98
C ARG A 312 -19.97 2.96 6.78
N ILE A 313 -20.59 2.90 5.61
CA ILE A 313 -20.08 3.54 4.40
C ILE A 313 -20.43 5.03 4.50
N PHE A 314 -19.41 5.88 4.51
CA PHE A 314 -19.61 7.32 4.41
C PHE A 314 -19.73 7.76 2.96
N GLU A 315 -18.84 7.25 2.09
CA GLU A 315 -18.83 7.62 0.68
C GLU A 315 -18.19 6.52 -0.19
N TYR A 316 -18.64 6.38 -1.43
CA TYR A 316 -18.08 5.48 -2.44
C TYR A 316 -18.01 6.20 -3.78
N GLN A 317 -16.82 6.27 -4.37
CA GLN A 317 -16.63 6.94 -5.66
C GLN A 317 -15.95 6.01 -6.66
N PRO A 318 -16.66 5.62 -7.74
CA PRO A 318 -16.05 4.93 -8.85
C PRO A 318 -15.27 5.91 -9.74
N HIS A 319 -14.12 5.46 -10.23
CA HIS A 319 -13.33 6.06 -11.31
C HIS A 319 -13.18 5.01 -12.42
N GLU A 320 -12.55 5.34 -13.56
CA GLU A 320 -12.50 4.44 -14.74
C GLU A 320 -12.06 2.99 -14.40
N ASP A 321 -10.85 2.81 -13.85
CA ASP A 321 -10.30 1.49 -13.50
C ASP A 321 -10.17 1.25 -11.98
N LYS A 322 -10.50 2.27 -11.19
CA LYS A 322 -10.32 2.28 -9.74
C LYS A 322 -11.59 2.72 -9.04
N ALA A 323 -11.68 2.46 -7.75
CA ALA A 323 -12.65 3.12 -6.91
C ALA A 323 -12.05 3.44 -5.55
N SER A 324 -12.68 4.42 -4.90
CA SER A 324 -12.39 4.83 -3.55
C SER A 324 -13.60 4.60 -2.65
N LEU A 325 -13.33 4.27 -1.39
CA LEU A 325 -14.34 3.94 -0.40
C LEU A 325 -13.91 4.53 0.95
N LEU A 326 -14.76 5.38 1.52
CA LEU A 326 -14.57 5.96 2.84
C LEU A 326 -15.55 5.31 3.82
N VAL A 327 -15.02 4.64 4.85
CA VAL A 327 -15.82 3.91 5.84
C VAL A 327 -15.48 4.30 7.27
N GLU A 328 -16.38 4.01 8.19
CA GLU A 328 -16.18 4.18 9.64
C GLU A 328 -14.92 3.47 10.14
N TYR A 329 -14.18 4.15 11.02
CA TYR A 329 -13.08 3.53 11.76
C TYR A 329 -13.59 2.90 13.06
N PHE A 330 -13.43 1.59 13.19
CA PHE A 330 -13.69 0.91 14.45
C PHE A 330 -12.53 1.02 15.44
N THR A 331 -12.88 1.27 16.70
CA THR A 331 -11.94 1.17 17.83
C THR A 331 -11.94 -0.25 18.38
N GLY A 332 -10.77 -0.76 18.76
CA GLY A 332 -10.60 -2.12 19.26
C GLY A 332 -9.26 -2.69 18.81
N ASN A 333 -9.06 -3.98 19.05
CA ASN A 333 -7.90 -4.71 18.56
C ASN A 333 -8.36 -5.80 17.61
N THR A 334 -7.54 -6.13 16.62
CA THR A 334 -7.81 -7.34 15.83
C THR A 334 -7.77 -8.56 16.75
N LEU A 335 -8.57 -9.57 16.46
CA LEU A 335 -8.57 -10.81 17.23
C LEU A 335 -7.18 -11.46 17.16
N GLN A 336 -6.46 -11.32 16.05
CA GLN A 336 -5.05 -11.68 15.94
C GLN A 336 -4.19 -11.02 17.02
N ALA A 337 -4.29 -9.70 17.21
CA ALA A 337 -3.50 -8.98 18.21
C ALA A 337 -3.85 -9.46 19.63
N LEU A 338 -5.14 -9.70 19.90
CA LEU A 338 -5.59 -10.22 21.20
C LEU A 338 -5.05 -11.64 21.47
N LEU A 339 -5.06 -12.52 20.47
CA LEU A 339 -4.53 -13.88 20.59
C LEU A 339 -3.00 -13.94 20.68
N LEU A 340 -2.29 -12.97 20.10
CA LEU A 340 -0.83 -12.91 20.14
C LEU A 340 -0.29 -12.25 21.41
N GLY A 341 -0.90 -11.15 21.86
CA GLY A 341 -0.37 -10.28 22.91
C GLY A 341 -1.37 -9.82 23.95
N GLY A 342 -2.67 -10.10 23.78
CA GLY A 342 -3.71 -9.74 24.74
C GLY A 342 -3.74 -10.63 25.98
N THR A 343 -4.66 -10.32 26.90
CA THR A 343 -4.96 -11.19 28.05
C THR A 343 -5.68 -12.45 27.58
N GLU A 344 -5.54 -13.54 28.33
CA GLU A 344 -6.25 -14.81 28.06
C GLU A 344 -7.77 -14.58 27.92
N GLU A 345 -8.32 -13.77 28.82
CA GLU A 345 -9.73 -13.38 28.83
C GLU A 345 -10.13 -12.61 27.56
N SER A 346 -9.35 -11.62 27.13
CA SER A 346 -9.68 -10.82 25.94
C SER A 346 -9.73 -11.69 24.67
N GLY A 347 -8.76 -12.61 24.53
CA GLY A 347 -8.75 -13.55 23.41
C GLY A 347 -9.89 -14.57 23.48
N ARG A 348 -10.29 -15.00 24.69
CA ARG A 348 -11.43 -15.90 24.91
C ARG A 348 -12.75 -15.21 24.55
N LEU A 349 -12.99 -14.02 25.08
CA LEU A 349 -14.21 -13.24 24.82
C LEU A 349 -14.34 -12.90 23.33
N GLY A 350 -13.27 -12.49 22.67
CA GLY A 350 -13.30 -12.20 21.24
C GLY A 350 -13.67 -13.41 20.37
N VAL A 351 -13.20 -14.62 20.71
CA VAL A 351 -13.63 -15.85 20.01
C VAL A 351 -15.06 -16.21 20.37
N GLN A 352 -15.46 -16.06 21.64
CA GLN A 352 -16.83 -16.33 22.08
C GLN A 352 -17.85 -15.45 21.34
N GLU A 353 -17.58 -14.16 21.22
CA GLU A 353 -18.44 -13.21 20.50
C GLU A 353 -18.64 -13.62 19.03
N VAL A 354 -17.58 -14.11 18.36
CA VAL A 354 -17.68 -14.65 16.98
C VAL A 354 -18.62 -15.87 16.93
N LEU A 355 -18.54 -16.76 17.92
CA LEU A 355 -19.37 -17.96 18.00
C LEU A 355 -20.81 -17.67 18.41
N GLU A 356 -21.10 -16.50 18.98
CA GLU A 356 -22.45 -16.05 19.31
C GLU A 356 -23.08 -15.30 18.12
N VAL A 357 -22.34 -14.39 17.48
CA VAL A 357 -22.85 -13.52 16.41
C VAL A 357 -23.05 -14.27 15.09
N LEU A 358 -22.07 -15.05 14.63
CA LEU A 358 -22.11 -15.63 13.28
C LEU A 358 -23.23 -16.66 13.10
N PRO A 359 -23.47 -17.62 14.02
CA PRO A 359 -24.60 -18.53 13.88
C PRO A 359 -25.94 -17.80 13.77
N GLY A 360 -26.15 -16.72 14.52
CA GLY A 360 -27.36 -15.90 14.42
C GLY A 360 -27.50 -15.21 13.05
N ILE A 361 -26.39 -14.81 12.41
CA ILE A 361 -26.41 -14.30 11.03
C ILE A 361 -26.74 -15.44 10.06
N TRP A 362 -26.14 -16.60 10.25
CA TRP A 362 -26.35 -17.77 9.40
C TRP A 362 -27.80 -18.24 9.43
N GLU A 363 -28.43 -18.29 10.61
CA GLU A 363 -29.86 -18.59 10.76
C GLU A 363 -30.74 -17.60 9.97
N ARG A 364 -30.46 -16.29 10.08
CA ARG A 364 -31.23 -15.25 9.36
C ARG A 364 -31.02 -15.24 7.85
N THR A 365 -29.91 -15.81 7.38
CA THR A 365 -29.52 -15.81 5.96
C THR A 365 -29.59 -17.19 5.32
N LEU A 366 -30.09 -18.19 6.04
CA LEU A 366 -30.17 -19.55 5.58
C LEU A 366 -31.11 -19.66 4.38
N ILE A 367 -30.60 -20.21 3.29
CA ILE A 367 -31.38 -20.60 2.11
C ILE A 367 -31.28 -22.12 1.96
N GLN A 368 -32.43 -22.79 1.95
CA GLN A 368 -32.57 -24.25 1.81
C GLN A 368 -32.29 -24.72 0.38
N GLU A 369 -31.08 -24.46 -0.07
CA GLU A 369 -30.56 -24.83 -1.38
C GLU A 369 -29.19 -25.50 -1.20
N PRO A 370 -29.00 -26.72 -1.75
CA PRO A 370 -27.72 -27.40 -1.66
C PRO A 370 -26.61 -26.60 -2.34
N VAL A 371 -25.48 -26.42 -1.66
CA VAL A 371 -24.33 -25.70 -2.20
C VAL A 371 -23.05 -26.53 -2.11
N ALA A 372 -22.30 -26.58 -3.21
CA ALA A 372 -21.01 -27.25 -3.26
C ALA A 372 -19.89 -26.29 -2.82
N PRO A 373 -19.16 -26.56 -1.72
CA PRO A 373 -18.08 -25.68 -1.26
C PRO A 373 -16.85 -25.73 -2.17
N ARG A 374 -16.63 -26.87 -2.87
CA ARG A 374 -15.54 -27.08 -3.83
C ARG A 374 -14.15 -26.72 -3.27
N PHE A 375 -13.86 -27.17 -2.05
CA PHE A 375 -12.65 -26.80 -1.32
C PHE A 375 -11.36 -27.15 -2.06
N LEU A 376 -11.30 -28.32 -2.69
CA LEU A 376 -10.11 -28.76 -3.42
C LEU A 376 -9.95 -28.03 -4.76
N SER A 377 -11.07 -27.71 -5.42
CA SER A 377 -11.06 -26.82 -6.58
C SER A 377 -10.52 -25.43 -6.24
N GLN A 378 -10.89 -24.87 -5.07
CA GLN A 378 -10.32 -23.62 -4.56
C GLN A 378 -8.82 -23.76 -4.27
N LEU A 379 -8.39 -24.87 -3.67
CA LEU A 379 -6.98 -25.15 -3.39
C LEU A 379 -6.16 -25.17 -4.68
N LYS A 380 -6.62 -25.89 -5.72
CA LYS A 380 -5.95 -26.00 -7.02
C LYS A 380 -5.65 -24.64 -7.64
N ARG A 381 -6.59 -23.68 -7.57
CA ARG A 381 -6.40 -22.30 -8.07
C ARG A 381 -5.32 -21.54 -7.31
N ARG A 382 -5.10 -21.84 -6.02
CA ARG A 382 -4.13 -21.17 -5.14
C ARG A 382 -2.74 -21.84 -5.17
N MET A 383 -2.60 -23.02 -5.77
CA MET A 383 -1.32 -23.75 -5.77
C MET A 383 -0.19 -23.02 -6.48
N GLY A 384 -0.49 -22.20 -7.49
CA GLY A 384 0.51 -21.37 -8.15
C GLY A 384 1.21 -20.42 -7.17
N ASP A 385 0.44 -19.73 -6.33
CA ASP A 385 0.98 -18.81 -5.33
C ASP A 385 1.76 -19.54 -4.23
N VAL A 386 1.24 -20.70 -3.80
CA VAL A 386 1.92 -21.55 -2.82
C VAL A 386 3.31 -21.97 -3.32
N ARG A 387 3.41 -22.43 -4.56
CA ARG A 387 4.68 -22.82 -5.19
C ARG A 387 5.64 -21.65 -5.38
N ARG A 388 5.15 -20.43 -5.61
CA ARG A 388 6.00 -19.23 -5.70
C ARG A 388 6.69 -18.92 -4.37
N VAL A 389 5.95 -19.02 -3.26
CA VAL A 389 6.51 -18.75 -1.92
C VAL A 389 7.39 -19.91 -1.44
N HIS A 390 6.98 -21.15 -1.71
CA HIS A 390 7.68 -22.36 -1.27
C HIS A 390 7.95 -23.32 -2.46
N PRO A 391 8.90 -23.01 -3.35
CA PRO A 391 9.16 -23.81 -4.55
C PRO A 391 9.61 -25.25 -4.28
N GLY A 392 10.28 -25.47 -3.14
CA GLY A 392 10.72 -26.80 -2.70
C GLY A 392 9.72 -27.54 -1.79
N LEU A 393 8.57 -26.95 -1.47
CA LEU A 393 7.56 -27.58 -0.61
C LEU A 393 6.50 -28.22 -1.50
N GLY A 394 6.57 -29.55 -1.60
CA GLY A 394 5.65 -30.36 -2.38
C GLY A 394 5.73 -31.81 -1.96
N ARG A 395 4.73 -32.60 -2.36
CA ARG A 395 4.73 -34.06 -2.23
C ARG A 395 4.78 -34.66 -3.62
N HIS A 396 5.86 -35.35 -3.92
CA HIS A 396 6.02 -36.15 -5.13
C HIS A 396 5.53 -37.57 -4.85
N ALA A 397 5.13 -38.28 -5.90
CA ALA A 397 4.83 -39.70 -5.78
C ALA A 397 6.11 -40.44 -5.36
N GLN A 398 5.99 -41.36 -4.40
CA GLN A 398 7.11 -42.14 -3.90
C GLN A 398 6.68 -43.60 -3.79
N GLU A 399 7.65 -44.50 -3.91
CA GLU A 399 7.46 -45.92 -3.63
C GLU A 399 8.27 -46.25 -2.38
N LEU A 400 7.59 -46.63 -1.31
CA LEU A 400 8.21 -46.98 -0.03
C LEU A 400 7.88 -48.43 0.29
N CYS A 401 8.87 -49.31 0.15
CA CYS A 401 8.73 -50.75 0.45
C CYS A 401 7.52 -51.40 -0.26
N GLY A 402 7.27 -51.03 -1.53
CA GLY A 402 6.14 -51.54 -2.32
C GLY A 402 4.80 -50.83 -2.08
N VAL A 403 4.75 -49.83 -1.19
CA VAL A 403 3.58 -48.95 -1.02
C VAL A 403 3.76 -47.68 -1.84
N THR A 404 2.82 -47.43 -2.75
CA THR A 404 2.77 -46.18 -3.51
C THR A 404 2.20 -45.06 -2.64
N VAL A 405 3.04 -44.08 -2.35
CA VAL A 405 2.69 -42.83 -1.66
C VAL A 405 2.27 -41.83 -2.73
N PRO A 406 0.97 -41.45 -2.83
CA PRO A 406 0.49 -40.57 -3.90
C PRO A 406 1.15 -39.19 -3.83
N SER A 407 1.28 -38.49 -4.96
CA SER A 407 1.63 -37.07 -4.96
C SER A 407 0.46 -36.21 -4.48
N LEU A 408 0.71 -34.92 -4.21
CA LEU A 408 -0.41 -33.98 -3.97
C LEU A 408 -1.34 -33.88 -5.19
N GLY A 409 -0.80 -34.01 -6.41
CA GLY A 409 -1.60 -34.03 -7.63
C GLY A 409 -2.52 -35.25 -7.68
N ASP A 410 -2.02 -36.41 -7.29
CA ASP A 410 -2.77 -37.67 -7.28
C ASP A 410 -3.86 -37.63 -6.20
N LEU A 411 -3.56 -37.13 -4.99
CA LEU A 411 -4.57 -36.93 -3.93
C LEU A 411 -5.70 -36.00 -4.38
N LEU A 412 -5.37 -34.89 -5.06
CA LEU A 412 -6.38 -33.99 -5.61
C LEU A 412 -7.22 -34.64 -6.72
N GLY A 413 -6.64 -35.59 -7.46
CA GLY A 413 -7.35 -36.38 -8.47
C GLY A 413 -8.30 -37.39 -7.84
N LEU A 414 -7.82 -38.16 -6.85
CA LEU A 414 -8.59 -39.16 -6.12
C LEU A 414 -9.79 -38.54 -5.40
N LEU A 415 -9.63 -37.34 -4.84
CA LEU A 415 -10.69 -36.63 -4.13
C LEU A 415 -11.52 -35.71 -5.04
N ALA A 416 -11.29 -35.68 -6.35
CA ALA A 416 -11.96 -34.73 -7.24
C ALA A 416 -13.47 -34.98 -7.35
N ASP A 417 -13.89 -36.24 -7.32
CA ASP A 417 -15.31 -36.61 -7.37
C ASP A 417 -15.95 -36.41 -5.98
N VAL A 418 -15.25 -36.77 -4.90
CA VAL A 418 -15.68 -36.48 -3.52
C VAL A 418 -15.91 -34.97 -3.30
N ASP A 419 -14.98 -34.10 -3.71
CA ASP A 419 -15.14 -32.62 -3.61
C ASP A 419 -16.30 -32.07 -4.46
N ARG A 420 -16.71 -32.80 -5.50
CA ARG A 420 -17.83 -32.42 -6.38
C ARG A 420 -19.17 -32.90 -5.83
N GLU A 421 -19.21 -34.05 -5.19
CA GLU A 421 -20.41 -34.69 -4.65
C GLU A 421 -20.75 -34.22 -3.24
N LEU A 422 -19.78 -33.71 -2.48
CA LEU A 422 -20.03 -33.09 -1.18
C LEU A 422 -20.82 -31.79 -1.33
N HIS A 423 -21.99 -31.74 -0.70
CA HIS A 423 -22.85 -30.56 -0.66
C HIS A 423 -23.22 -30.22 0.77
N ALA A 424 -23.27 -28.93 1.08
CA ALA A 424 -24.02 -28.47 2.25
C ALA A 424 -25.52 -28.51 1.92
N PRO A 425 -26.38 -28.94 2.87
CA PRO A 425 -27.82 -29.03 2.62
C PRO A 425 -28.47 -27.65 2.41
N PHE A 426 -27.83 -26.60 2.88
CA PHE A 426 -28.24 -25.21 2.76
C PHE A 426 -27.01 -24.32 2.54
N SER A 427 -27.27 -23.06 2.18
CA SER A 427 -26.25 -22.03 2.09
C SER A 427 -26.57 -20.89 3.06
N VAL A 428 -25.55 -20.20 3.55
CA VAL A 428 -25.68 -19.04 4.44
C VAL A 428 -24.81 -17.89 3.95
N TRP A 429 -25.07 -16.67 4.40
CA TRP A 429 -24.21 -15.54 4.08
C TRP A 429 -22.93 -15.60 4.92
N ILE A 430 -21.79 -15.82 4.28
CA ILE A 430 -20.49 -15.97 4.95
C ILE A 430 -19.59 -14.74 4.76
N HIS A 431 -18.59 -14.58 5.62
CA HIS A 431 -17.53 -13.60 5.42
C HIS A 431 -16.68 -13.97 4.19
N GLY A 432 -16.39 -15.26 3.98
CA GLY A 432 -15.63 -15.78 2.84
C GLY A 432 -14.10 -15.70 2.99
N ASP A 433 -13.60 -15.01 4.02
CA ASP A 433 -12.18 -14.97 4.42
C ASP A 433 -12.05 -14.65 5.91
N LEU A 434 -12.76 -15.40 6.76
CA LEU A 434 -12.87 -15.20 8.21
C LEU A 434 -11.56 -15.47 8.98
N ASN A 435 -10.51 -14.72 8.68
CA ASN A 435 -9.26 -14.78 9.41
C ASN A 435 -9.32 -13.91 10.67
N VAL A 436 -8.53 -14.26 11.70
CA VAL A 436 -8.43 -13.50 12.95
C VAL A 436 -7.97 -12.03 12.79
N ASP A 437 -7.32 -11.67 11.69
CA ASP A 437 -6.93 -10.29 11.36
C ASP A 437 -8.04 -9.47 10.70
N ASN A 438 -9.10 -10.13 10.22
CA ASN A 438 -10.30 -9.50 9.65
C ASN A 438 -11.42 -9.27 10.69
N LEU A 439 -11.13 -9.55 11.96
CA LEU A 439 -12.05 -9.45 13.08
C LEU A 439 -11.53 -8.43 14.08
N ILE A 440 -12.28 -7.37 14.36
CA ILE A 440 -11.94 -6.37 15.37
C ILE A 440 -12.87 -6.59 16.56
N TYR A 441 -12.29 -6.79 17.75
CA TYR A 441 -13.05 -6.91 18.98
C TYR A 441 -12.73 -5.74 19.92
N ASN A 442 -13.78 -5.10 20.42
CA ASN A 442 -13.70 -4.03 21.39
C ASN A 442 -14.00 -4.56 22.79
N THR A 443 -12.95 -4.78 23.59
CA THR A 443 -13.06 -5.30 24.95
C THR A 443 -13.86 -4.39 25.90
N LYS A 444 -13.95 -3.09 25.63
CA LYS A 444 -14.68 -2.14 26.49
C LYS A 444 -16.18 -2.14 26.20
N ARG A 445 -16.56 -2.39 24.95
CA ARG A 445 -17.96 -2.37 24.49
C ARG A 445 -18.56 -3.75 24.32
N ASN A 446 -17.74 -4.81 24.46
CA ASN A 446 -18.10 -6.18 24.12
C ASN A 446 -18.75 -6.25 22.73
N SER A 447 -18.07 -5.72 21.71
CA SER A 447 -18.59 -5.66 20.35
C SER A 447 -17.59 -6.26 19.35
N LEU A 448 -18.11 -7.08 18.44
CA LEU A 448 -17.39 -7.62 17.30
C LEU A 448 -17.67 -6.80 16.04
N HIS A 449 -16.63 -6.58 15.24
CA HIS A 449 -16.73 -5.94 13.95
C HIS A 449 -15.96 -6.73 12.89
N LEU A 450 -16.55 -6.84 11.68
CA LEU A 450 -15.95 -7.51 10.52
C LEU A 450 -15.38 -6.48 9.54
N ILE A 451 -14.24 -6.81 8.93
CA ILE A 451 -13.59 -6.01 7.88
C ILE A 451 -13.12 -6.91 6.72
N ASP A 452 -12.79 -6.32 5.57
CA ASP A 452 -12.34 -7.06 4.36
C ASP A 452 -13.41 -8.02 3.79
N LEU A 453 -14.63 -7.50 3.61
CA LEU A 453 -15.82 -8.27 3.24
C LEU A 453 -15.98 -8.53 1.74
N TYR A 454 -14.99 -8.20 0.90
CA TYR A 454 -15.10 -8.36 -0.57
C TYR A 454 -15.29 -9.81 -1.03
N ARG A 455 -15.03 -10.80 -0.16
CA ARG A 455 -15.24 -12.23 -0.44
C ARG A 455 -16.54 -12.79 0.12
N SER A 456 -17.38 -11.97 0.76
CA SER A 456 -18.68 -12.43 1.21
C SER A 456 -19.55 -12.87 0.04
N GLU A 457 -20.27 -13.95 0.26
CA GLU A 457 -21.19 -14.58 -0.68
C GLU A 457 -22.07 -15.59 0.07
N GLN A 458 -23.11 -16.09 -0.60
CA GLN A 458 -23.96 -17.16 -0.10
C GLN A 458 -23.25 -18.51 -0.32
N GLN A 459 -22.90 -19.23 0.74
CA GLN A 459 -22.04 -20.42 0.65
C GLN A 459 -22.14 -21.32 1.91
N ASP A 460 -21.48 -22.48 1.90
CA ASP A 460 -21.28 -23.35 3.06
C ASP A 460 -20.58 -22.60 4.22
N TYR A 461 -21.22 -22.59 5.41
CA TYR A 461 -20.69 -21.99 6.64
C TYR A 461 -19.33 -22.58 7.07
N LEU A 462 -19.04 -23.82 6.70
CA LEU A 462 -17.77 -24.48 6.99
C LEU A 462 -16.58 -23.85 6.26
N GLN A 463 -16.84 -23.03 5.22
CA GLN A 463 -15.80 -22.21 4.61
C GLN A 463 -15.23 -21.20 5.61
N ASP A 464 -16.08 -20.50 6.35
CA ASP A 464 -15.65 -19.55 7.37
C ASP A 464 -15.01 -20.27 8.57
N ILE A 465 -15.64 -21.34 9.08
CA ILE A 465 -15.11 -22.14 10.18
C ILE A 465 -13.71 -22.66 9.88
N SER A 466 -13.49 -23.25 8.69
CA SER A 466 -12.19 -23.81 8.32
C SER A 466 -11.10 -22.74 8.14
N VAL A 467 -11.45 -21.54 7.65
CA VAL A 467 -10.50 -20.42 7.58
C VAL A 467 -10.17 -19.94 8.99
N PHE A 468 -11.18 -19.77 9.84
CA PHE A 468 -11.03 -19.24 11.18
C PHE A 468 -10.13 -20.12 12.05
N MET A 469 -10.40 -21.43 12.08
CA MET A 469 -9.59 -22.41 12.82
C MET A 469 -8.12 -22.38 12.40
N VAL A 470 -7.85 -22.42 11.08
CA VAL A 470 -6.47 -22.42 10.58
C VAL A 470 -5.78 -21.06 10.75
N SER A 471 -6.53 -19.96 10.67
CA SER A 471 -5.98 -18.62 10.92
C SER A 471 -5.50 -18.44 12.36
N MET A 472 -6.17 -19.08 13.33
CA MET A 472 -5.70 -19.16 14.72
C MET A 472 -4.48 -20.06 14.86
N TYR A 473 -4.52 -21.26 14.26
CA TYR A 473 -3.41 -22.21 14.36
C TYR A 473 -2.11 -21.66 13.77
N ARG A 474 -2.20 -20.94 12.64
CA ARG A 474 -1.02 -20.39 11.94
C ARG A 474 -0.34 -19.23 12.65
N LEU A 475 -0.89 -18.71 13.75
CA LEU A 475 -0.28 -17.60 14.49
C LEU A 475 1.14 -17.97 14.95
N PRO A 476 2.14 -17.08 14.85
CA PRO A 476 3.54 -17.37 15.18
C PRO A 476 3.81 -17.31 16.69
N VAL A 477 3.08 -18.10 17.49
CA VAL A 477 3.25 -18.17 18.95
C VAL A 477 4.32 -19.20 19.32
N LYS A 478 5.30 -18.80 20.14
CA LYS A 478 6.33 -19.70 20.69
C LYS A 478 6.04 -20.17 22.12
N ASP A 479 5.23 -19.40 22.85
CA ASP A 479 4.86 -19.69 24.23
C ASP A 479 3.93 -20.93 24.32
N PRO A 480 4.30 -21.99 25.07
CA PRO A 480 3.49 -23.20 25.18
C PRO A 480 2.13 -23.01 25.84
N GLN A 481 2.02 -22.08 26.80
CA GLN A 481 0.73 -21.81 27.46
C GLN A 481 -0.25 -21.18 26.46
N ARG A 482 0.16 -20.12 25.77
CA ARG A 482 -0.65 -19.44 24.75
C ARG A 482 -0.97 -20.35 23.57
N ARG A 483 -0.08 -21.29 23.20
CA ARG A 483 -0.39 -22.34 22.22
C ARG A 483 -1.52 -23.26 22.67
N ARG A 484 -1.51 -23.68 23.94
CA ARG A 484 -2.60 -24.48 24.53
C ARG A 484 -3.92 -23.70 24.56
N GLU A 485 -3.90 -22.42 24.93
CA GLU A 485 -5.08 -21.55 24.90
C GLU A 485 -5.67 -21.45 23.48
N ILE A 486 -4.82 -21.24 22.47
CA ILE A 486 -5.25 -21.18 21.06
C ILE A 486 -5.87 -22.52 20.62
N ALA A 487 -5.25 -23.66 20.98
CA ALA A 487 -5.79 -24.98 20.67
C ALA A 487 -7.15 -25.23 21.34
N GLN A 488 -7.35 -24.77 22.58
CA GLN A 488 -8.64 -24.82 23.26
C GLN A 488 -9.70 -23.99 22.53
N ARG A 489 -9.35 -22.77 22.09
CA ARG A 489 -10.24 -21.90 21.31
C ARG A 489 -10.65 -22.54 19.98
N ILE A 490 -9.71 -23.16 19.25
CA ILE A 490 -10.00 -23.92 18.02
C ILE A 490 -10.97 -25.09 18.32
N THR A 491 -10.80 -25.75 19.47
CA THR A 491 -11.71 -26.82 19.90
C THR A 491 -13.13 -26.29 20.17
N SER A 492 -13.27 -25.11 20.79
CA SER A 492 -14.57 -24.46 20.99
C SER A 492 -15.24 -24.12 19.66
N VAL A 493 -14.48 -23.64 18.67
CA VAL A 493 -14.99 -23.35 17.32
C VAL A 493 -15.50 -24.63 16.64
N ARG A 494 -14.76 -25.74 16.74
CA ARG A 494 -15.20 -27.03 16.20
C ARG A 494 -16.51 -27.49 16.85
N ARG A 495 -16.64 -27.34 18.18
CA ARG A 495 -17.86 -27.72 18.92
C ARG A 495 -19.07 -26.85 18.52
N ALA A 496 -18.85 -25.57 18.29
CA ALA A 496 -19.91 -24.68 17.80
C ALA A 496 -20.37 -25.07 16.39
N ALA A 497 -19.44 -25.38 15.49
CA ALA A 497 -19.77 -25.88 14.15
C ALA A 497 -20.53 -27.22 14.21
N GLU A 498 -20.12 -28.12 15.10
CA GLU A 498 -20.81 -29.40 15.35
C GLU A 498 -22.25 -29.16 15.86
N ALA A 499 -22.43 -28.27 16.84
CA ALA A 499 -23.76 -27.93 17.36
C ALA A 499 -24.66 -27.33 16.27
N PHE A 500 -24.13 -26.43 15.44
CA PHE A 500 -24.86 -25.82 14.34
C PHE A 500 -25.25 -26.86 13.27
N ALA A 501 -24.33 -27.76 12.91
CA ALA A 501 -24.61 -28.84 11.96
C ALA A 501 -25.73 -29.77 12.45
N LEU A 502 -25.66 -30.19 13.72
CA LEU A 502 -26.65 -31.06 14.34
C LEU A 502 -28.03 -30.41 14.43
N ALA A 503 -28.09 -29.09 14.69
CA ALA A 503 -29.35 -28.35 14.74
C ALA A 503 -30.05 -28.22 13.38
N HIS A 504 -29.33 -28.46 12.27
CA HIS A 504 -29.83 -28.30 10.90
C HIS A 504 -29.73 -29.59 10.07
N ASP A 505 -29.66 -30.76 10.72
CA ASP A 505 -29.61 -32.08 10.08
C ASP A 505 -28.50 -32.24 9.02
N ASP A 506 -27.38 -31.53 9.19
CA ASP A 506 -26.26 -31.56 8.28
C ASP A 506 -25.34 -32.73 8.61
N HIS A 507 -25.60 -33.91 8.04
CA HIS A 507 -24.86 -35.14 8.39
C HIS A 507 -23.46 -35.25 7.78
N GLU A 508 -23.12 -34.46 6.75
CA GLU A 508 -21.85 -34.54 6.03
C GLU A 508 -20.82 -33.49 6.48
N TRP A 509 -21.15 -32.70 7.50
CA TRP A 509 -20.34 -31.58 7.99
C TRP A 509 -18.88 -31.96 8.30
N GLN A 510 -18.65 -33.17 8.81
CA GLN A 510 -17.29 -33.63 9.17
C GLN A 510 -16.40 -33.82 7.94
N ALA A 511 -16.98 -34.37 6.86
CA ALA A 511 -16.26 -34.57 5.61
C ALA A 511 -15.94 -33.22 4.95
N ARG A 512 -16.92 -32.32 4.90
CA ARG A 512 -16.74 -30.97 4.36
C ARG A 512 -15.74 -30.16 5.18
N LEU A 513 -15.81 -30.21 6.51
CA LEU A 513 -14.85 -29.54 7.38
C LEU A 513 -13.42 -30.10 7.21
N CYS A 514 -13.26 -31.40 6.99
CA CYS A 514 -11.96 -32.02 6.72
C CYS A 514 -11.28 -31.40 5.49
N LEU A 515 -11.98 -31.38 4.35
CA LEU A 515 -11.46 -30.80 3.11
C LEU A 515 -11.29 -29.28 3.22
N GLY A 516 -12.19 -28.61 3.94
CA GLY A 516 -12.09 -27.19 4.26
C GLY A 516 -10.80 -26.86 5.02
N ILE A 517 -10.48 -27.62 6.07
CA ILE A 517 -9.24 -27.47 6.84
C ILE A 517 -8.02 -27.82 5.99
N ALA A 518 -8.06 -28.91 5.22
CA ALA A 518 -6.96 -29.30 4.34
C ALA A 518 -6.59 -28.18 3.34
N ARG A 519 -7.61 -27.62 2.66
CA ARG A 519 -7.48 -26.45 1.79
C ARG A 519 -6.93 -25.25 2.55
N SER A 520 -7.47 -24.92 3.71
CA SER A 520 -7.00 -23.79 4.52
C SER A 520 -5.54 -23.94 4.94
N CYS A 521 -5.13 -25.12 5.40
CA CYS A 521 -3.77 -25.41 5.84
C CYS A 521 -2.76 -25.22 4.70
N ILE A 522 -3.00 -25.89 3.56
CA ILE A 522 -2.08 -25.84 2.42
C ILE A 522 -2.06 -24.44 1.79
N SER A 523 -3.23 -23.80 1.61
CA SER A 523 -3.26 -22.46 1.01
C SER A 523 -2.72 -21.37 1.93
N SER A 524 -2.75 -21.56 3.26
CA SER A 524 -2.23 -20.57 4.22
C SER A 524 -0.71 -20.50 4.25
N ILE A 525 0.02 -21.50 3.76
CA ILE A 525 1.49 -21.50 3.83
C ILE A 525 2.12 -20.38 3.01
N ARG A 526 1.39 -19.81 2.03
CA ARG A 526 1.81 -18.59 1.31
C ARG A 526 1.97 -17.37 2.24
N PHE A 527 1.40 -17.42 3.44
CA PHE A 527 1.54 -16.39 4.47
C PHE A 527 2.57 -16.73 5.55
N VAL A 528 3.15 -17.93 5.52
CA VAL A 528 4.09 -18.43 6.53
C VAL A 528 5.48 -18.55 5.91
N LEU A 529 6.43 -17.73 6.36
CA LEU A 529 7.82 -17.77 5.87
C LEU A 529 8.72 -18.77 6.62
N ASP A 530 8.35 -19.15 7.85
CA ASP A 530 9.03 -20.22 8.57
C ASP A 530 8.82 -21.54 7.83
N ARG A 531 9.89 -22.06 7.22
CA ARG A 531 9.84 -23.30 6.41
C ARG A 531 9.41 -24.53 7.21
N ARG A 532 9.81 -24.62 8.49
CA ARG A 532 9.45 -25.79 9.32
C ARG A 532 7.96 -25.76 9.63
N PHE A 533 7.45 -24.60 10.02
CA PHE A 533 6.03 -24.44 10.32
C PHE A 533 5.14 -24.53 9.06
N ALA A 534 5.59 -23.95 7.94
CA ALA A 534 4.93 -24.12 6.65
C ALA A 534 4.85 -25.60 6.22
N ARG A 535 5.93 -26.38 6.44
CA ARG A 535 5.93 -27.82 6.19
C ARG A 535 4.96 -28.57 7.11
N GLN A 536 4.85 -28.21 8.39
CA GLN A 536 3.88 -28.82 9.30
C GLN A 536 2.44 -28.57 8.84
N LEU A 537 2.09 -27.33 8.48
CA LEU A 537 0.78 -27.00 7.92
C LEU A 537 0.50 -27.75 6.62
N PHE A 538 1.48 -27.83 5.72
CA PHE A 538 1.36 -28.59 4.48
C PHE A 538 1.08 -30.07 4.75
N LEU A 539 1.88 -30.71 5.62
CA LEU A 539 1.72 -32.11 5.98
C LEU A 539 0.39 -32.38 6.70
N LEU A 540 -0.09 -31.45 7.53
CA LEU A 540 -1.40 -31.58 8.17
C LEU A 540 -2.54 -31.59 7.14
N GLY A 541 -2.47 -30.71 6.13
CA GLY A 541 -3.47 -30.73 5.06
C GLY A 541 -3.39 -31.99 4.19
N ILE A 542 -2.18 -32.49 3.94
CA ILE A 542 -1.96 -33.75 3.25
C ILE A 542 -2.55 -34.93 4.02
N TYR A 543 -2.26 -35.02 5.32
CA TYR A 543 -2.78 -36.07 6.21
C TYR A 543 -4.31 -36.10 6.20
N LEU A 544 -4.97 -34.93 6.27
CA LEU A 544 -6.43 -34.84 6.19
C LEU A 544 -6.99 -35.34 4.86
N MET A 545 -6.31 -35.08 3.75
CA MET A 545 -6.71 -35.62 2.45
C MET A 545 -6.53 -37.14 2.40
N GLU A 546 -5.44 -37.68 2.96
CA GLU A 546 -5.24 -39.14 3.05
C GLU A 546 -6.33 -39.81 3.88
N THR A 547 -6.68 -39.26 5.05
CA THR A 547 -7.77 -39.82 5.85
C THR A 547 -9.12 -39.82 5.11
N MET A 548 -9.33 -38.89 4.19
CA MET A 548 -10.53 -38.86 3.35
C MET A 548 -10.46 -39.89 2.21
N VAL A 549 -9.28 -40.11 1.64
CA VAL A 549 -9.06 -41.14 0.60
C VAL A 549 -9.23 -42.54 1.18
N ASP A 550 -8.72 -42.77 2.40
CA ASP A 550 -8.77 -44.07 3.08
C ASP A 550 -10.16 -44.40 3.67
N HIS A 551 -11.13 -43.48 3.56
CA HIS A 551 -12.47 -43.66 4.11
C HIS A 551 -13.36 -44.47 3.16
N ASP A 552 -13.54 -45.75 3.50
CA ASP A 552 -14.47 -46.65 2.82
C ASP A 552 -15.91 -46.47 3.36
N GLY A 553 -16.64 -45.49 2.83
CA GLY A 553 -18.05 -45.29 3.19
C GLY A 553 -18.65 -43.98 2.69
N PRO A 554 -19.96 -43.74 2.90
CA PRO A 554 -20.58 -42.46 2.55
C PRO A 554 -19.98 -41.33 3.39
N ALA A 555 -19.97 -40.11 2.84
CA ALA A 555 -19.41 -38.92 3.50
C ALA A 555 -20.01 -38.66 4.89
N SER A 556 -21.29 -38.99 5.11
CA SER A 556 -21.98 -38.86 6.40
C SER A 556 -21.43 -39.75 7.52
N SER A 557 -20.74 -40.83 7.14
CA SER A 557 -20.09 -41.74 8.10
C SER A 557 -18.65 -41.33 8.43
N TYR A 558 -18.06 -40.39 7.68
CA TYR A 558 -16.70 -39.90 7.92
C TYR A 558 -16.59 -39.27 9.31
N ARG A 559 -15.45 -39.48 9.97
CA ARG A 559 -15.15 -38.89 11.27
C ARG A 559 -13.87 -38.09 11.24
N LEU A 560 -13.97 -36.80 11.55
CA LEU A 560 -12.81 -35.92 11.59
C LEU A 560 -11.85 -36.36 12.72
N PRO A 561 -10.53 -36.39 12.49
CA PRO A 561 -9.57 -36.77 13.52
C PRO A 561 -9.72 -35.91 14.79
N ARG A 562 -9.79 -36.57 15.96
CA ARG A 562 -10.06 -35.88 17.25
C ARG A 562 -8.94 -34.97 17.71
N ASP A 563 -7.71 -35.24 17.26
CA ASP A 563 -6.48 -34.63 17.77
C ASP A 563 -5.89 -33.54 16.86
N LEU A 564 -6.73 -32.94 16.01
CA LEU A 564 -6.30 -31.84 15.15
C LEU A 564 -5.86 -30.63 15.98
N PHE A 565 -4.74 -30.02 15.57
CA PHE A 565 -4.17 -28.81 16.16
C PHE A 565 -3.69 -28.94 17.61
N ARG A 566 -3.32 -30.14 18.09
CA ARG A 566 -2.66 -30.29 19.39
C ARG A 566 -1.37 -29.45 19.48
N ALA A 567 -1.16 -28.85 20.65
CA ALA A 567 -0.05 -27.96 20.98
C ALA A 567 1.20 -28.73 21.39
#